data_AF-A0A401PJ65-F1
#
_entry.id   AF-A0A401PJ65-F1
#
_cell.length_a   1.000
_cell.length_b   1.000
_cell.length_c   1.000
_cell.angle_alpha   90.00
_cell.angle_beta   90.00
_cell.angle_gamma   90.00
#
_symmetry.space_group_name_H-M   'P 1'
#
loop_
_entity.id
_entity.type
_entity.pdbx_description
1 polymer ?
#
loop_
_entity_poly.entity_id
_entity_poly.type
_entity_poly.pdbx_seq_one_letter_code
_entity_poly.pdbx_strand_id
1 'polypeptide(L)'
;ANGTNDDIPPKKTRASLSDLSSSDDVEALTVRQLKEILARNFVSFSGCCEKWELVERVKRLFKETEENRKFLENGNNPAVAAVEEQKQLGSDENLCRICMDAVIDCVLLECGHMVTCTKCGKRMNECPICRQYVVRAVHVFKS
;
A
#
# COMPACT_ATOMS: atom_id res chain seq x y z
N ALA A 1 -1.66 36.82 -30.97
CA ALA A 1 -2.13 36.92 -29.56
C ALA A 1 -3.36 36.06 -29.41
N ASN A 2 -3.52 35.45 -28.23
CA ASN A 2 -4.56 34.50 -27.79
C ASN A 2 -4.19 33.02 -27.86
N GLY A 3 -4.06 32.44 -26.67
CA GLY A 3 -3.84 31.02 -26.39
C GLY A 3 -3.83 30.80 -24.87
N THR A 4 -5.01 30.96 -24.27
CA THR A 4 -5.51 30.38 -23.01
C THR A 4 -4.52 30.02 -21.89
N ASN A 5 -4.59 30.80 -20.80
CA ASN A 5 -4.18 30.37 -19.46
C ASN A 5 -5.04 29.17 -19.02
N ASP A 6 -4.46 27.98 -18.98
CA ASP A 6 -5.01 26.86 -18.22
C ASP A 6 -4.74 27.08 -16.73
N ASP A 7 -5.71 27.70 -16.05
CA ASP A 7 -5.83 27.69 -14.59
C ASP A 7 -6.07 26.25 -14.12
N ILE A 8 -4.98 25.52 -13.84
CA ILE A 8 -5.04 24.22 -13.17
C ILE A 8 -5.41 24.50 -11.70
N PRO A 9 -6.60 24.09 -11.21
CA PRO A 9 -6.95 24.29 -9.82
C PRO A 9 -5.95 23.54 -8.91
N PRO A 10 -5.52 24.12 -7.78
CA PRO A 10 -4.56 23.47 -6.91
C PRO A 10 -5.16 22.17 -6.39
N LYS A 11 -4.55 21.04 -6.77
CA LYS A 11 -4.89 19.71 -6.26
C LYS A 11 -4.72 19.77 -4.75
N LYS A 12 -5.81 19.86 -4.00
CA LYS A 12 -5.78 19.85 -2.53
C LYS A 12 -5.13 18.55 -2.10
N THR A 13 -3.89 18.61 -1.63
CA THR A 13 -3.17 17.46 -1.09
C THR A 13 -4.01 16.90 0.05
N ARG A 14 -4.54 15.68 -0.13
CA ARG A 14 -5.37 15.01 0.89
C ARG A 14 -4.52 14.81 2.14
N ALA A 15 -5.11 14.87 3.33
CA ALA A 15 -4.37 14.82 4.60
C ALA A 15 -3.76 13.43 4.89
N SER A 16 -2.52 13.37 5.37
CA SER A 16 -1.77 12.14 5.66
C SER A 16 -1.20 12.15 7.08
N LEU A 17 -0.87 10.97 7.62
CA LEU A 17 -0.17 10.84 8.91
C LEU A 17 1.24 11.45 8.88
N SER A 18 1.90 11.45 7.71
CA SER A 18 3.23 12.03 7.52
C SER A 18 3.26 13.55 7.69
N ASP A 19 2.10 14.22 7.62
CA ASP A 19 2.00 15.68 7.73
C ASP A 19 1.83 16.13 9.19
N LEU A 20 1.79 15.20 10.15
CA LEU A 20 1.57 15.44 11.57
C LEU A 20 2.89 15.25 12.34
N SER A 21 3.22 16.19 13.23
CA SER A 21 4.45 16.14 14.04
C SER A 21 4.16 15.84 15.52
N SER A 22 2.92 16.03 15.96
CA SER A 22 2.51 15.90 17.36
C SER A 22 1.05 15.45 17.51
N SER A 23 0.70 15.02 18.73
CA SER A 23 -0.68 14.72 19.10
C SER A 23 -1.63 15.91 18.98
N ASP A 24 -1.12 17.12 19.18
CA ASP A 24 -1.88 18.38 19.15
C ASP A 24 -2.28 18.76 17.72
N ASP A 25 -1.45 18.42 16.74
CA ASP A 25 -1.77 18.60 15.31
C ASP A 25 -3.04 17.83 14.92
N VAL A 26 -3.25 16.65 15.52
CA VAL A 26 -4.44 15.83 15.30
C VAL A 26 -5.71 16.55 15.75
N GLU A 27 -5.65 17.30 16.85
CA GLU A 27 -6.81 18.02 17.40
C GLU A 27 -7.22 19.21 16.54
N ALA A 28 -6.23 19.84 15.89
CA ALA A 28 -6.44 20.95 14.96
C ALA A 28 -7.08 20.52 13.63
N LEU A 29 -7.07 19.22 13.30
CA LEU A 29 -7.65 18.71 12.06
C LEU A 29 -9.18 18.88 12.00
N THR A 30 -9.66 19.12 10.79
CA THR A 30 -11.09 19.05 10.48
C THR A 30 -11.57 17.60 10.44
N VAL A 31 -12.87 17.38 10.65
CA VAL A 31 -13.52 16.06 10.53
C VAL A 31 -13.21 15.39 9.18
N ARG A 32 -13.15 16.18 8.11
CA ARG A 32 -12.80 15.68 6.77
C ARG A 32 -11.36 15.15 6.73
N GLN A 33 -10.40 15.90 7.25
CA GLN A 33 -8.99 15.49 7.27
C GLN A 33 -8.78 14.25 8.14
N LEU A 34 -9.45 14.17 9.30
CA LEU A 34 -9.42 12.97 10.15
C LEU A 34 -9.94 11.73 9.40
N LYS A 35 -11.08 11.85 8.71
CA LYS A 35 -11.63 10.75 7.89
C LYS A 35 -10.74 10.39 6.71
N GLU A 36 -10.12 11.38 6.04
CA GLU A 36 -9.18 11.14 4.95
C GLU A 36 -7.96 10.34 5.44
N ILE A 37 -7.41 10.69 6.60
CA ILE A 37 -6.29 9.97 7.22
C ILE A 37 -6.70 8.53 7.58
N LEU A 38 -7.83 8.33 8.25
CA LEU A 38 -8.31 7.00 8.63
C LEU A 38 -8.55 6.11 7.39
N ALA A 39 -9.22 6.65 6.37
CA ALA A 39 -9.51 5.92 5.14
C ALA A 39 -8.24 5.48 4.39
N ARG A 40 -7.21 6.34 4.35
CA ARG A 40 -5.93 6.04 3.70
C ARG A 40 -5.14 4.95 4.40
N ASN A 41 -5.34 4.80 5.70
CA ASN A 41 -4.70 3.78 6.52
C ASN A 41 -5.61 2.56 6.73
N PHE A 42 -6.69 2.43 5.94
CA PHE A 42 -7.65 1.33 6.02
C PHE A 42 -8.28 1.15 7.41
N VAL A 43 -8.34 2.23 8.20
CA VAL A 43 -8.98 2.23 9.51
C VAL A 43 -10.43 2.66 9.34
N SER A 44 -11.35 1.77 9.72
CA SER A 44 -12.77 2.12 9.74
C SER A 44 -13.06 3.18 10.79
N PHE A 45 -13.86 4.17 10.39
CA PHE A 45 -14.47 5.16 11.28
C PHE A 45 -16.00 4.99 11.36
N SER A 46 -16.51 3.82 10.96
CA SER A 46 -17.92 3.47 11.18
C SER A 46 -18.26 3.56 12.66
N GLY A 47 -19.34 4.27 13.00
CA GLY A 47 -19.78 4.47 14.38
C GLY A 47 -19.10 5.61 15.13
N CYS A 48 -18.22 6.41 14.49
CA CYS A 48 -17.78 7.68 15.06
C CYS A 48 -18.87 8.74 14.86
N CYS A 49 -19.55 9.11 15.94
CA CYS A 49 -20.59 10.13 16.00
C CYS A 49 -19.99 11.53 16.21
N GLU A 50 -18.85 11.63 16.89
CA GLU A 50 -18.27 12.90 17.32
C GLU A 50 -16.82 13.10 16.83
N LYS A 51 -16.38 14.36 16.76
CA LYS A 51 -15.02 14.71 16.32
C LYS A 51 -13.97 14.07 17.23
N TRP A 52 -14.21 14.04 18.54
CA TRP A 52 -13.25 13.50 19.50
C TRP A 52 -12.95 12.02 19.27
N GLU A 53 -13.95 11.22 18.83
CA GLU A 53 -13.75 9.79 18.52
C GLU A 53 -12.85 9.57 17.29
N LEU A 54 -12.96 10.48 16.31
CA LEU A 54 -12.07 10.49 15.15
C LEU A 54 -10.66 10.92 15.54
N VAL A 55 -10.55 11.93 16.40
CA VAL A 55 -9.27 12.41 16.94
C VAL A 55 -8.59 11.30 17.73
N GLU A 56 -9.31 10.59 18.60
CA GLU A 56 -8.77 9.48 19.38
C GLU A 56 -8.26 8.35 18.49
N ARG A 57 -9.05 7.95 17.48
CA ARG A 57 -8.63 6.95 16.49
C ARG A 57 -7.38 7.38 15.72
N VAL A 58 -7.29 8.65 15.30
CA VAL A 58 -6.11 9.15 14.58
C VAL A 58 -4.91 9.29 15.51
N LYS A 59 -5.08 9.72 16.77
CA LYS A 59 -4.00 9.77 17.78
C LYS A 59 -3.43 8.38 18.04
N ARG A 60 -4.29 7.37 18.18
CA ARG A 60 -3.87 5.97 18.35
C ARG A 60 -3.07 5.50 17.13
N LEU A 61 -3.63 5.68 15.93
CA LEU A 61 -2.99 5.32 14.67
C LEU A 61 -1.63 6.03 14.47
N PHE A 62 -1.55 7.31 14.82
CA PHE A 62 -0.33 8.10 14.77
C PHE A 62 0.74 7.51 15.70
N LYS A 63 0.38 7.25 16.96
CA LYS A 63 1.28 6.66 17.96
C LYS A 63 1.77 5.26 17.52
N GLU A 64 0.85 4.40 17.07
CA GLU A 64 1.19 3.06 16.56
C GLU A 64 2.16 3.15 15.38
N THR A 65 1.98 4.13 14.48
CA THR A 65 2.87 4.36 13.35
C THR A 65 4.25 4.83 13.79
N GLU A 66 4.32 5.76 14.76
CA GLU A 66 5.59 6.23 15.33
C GLU A 66 6.33 5.13 16.09
N GLU A 67 5.62 4.31 16.87
CA GLU A 67 6.19 3.19 17.61
C GLU A 67 6.73 2.12 16.66
N ASN A 68 5.99 1.78 15.60
CA ASN A 68 6.46 0.89 14.55
C ASN A 68 7.69 1.46 13.83
N ARG A 69 7.73 2.77 13.58
CA ARG A 69 8.89 3.44 12.97
C ARG A 69 10.11 3.37 13.88
N LYS A 70 9.96 3.70 15.16
CA LYS A 70 11.02 3.62 16.18
C LYS A 70 11.49 2.18 16.40
N PHE A 71 10.58 1.20 16.32
CA PHE A 71 10.94 -0.22 16.40
C PHE A 71 11.80 -0.67 15.22
N LEU A 72 11.56 -0.13 14.03
CA LEU A 72 12.42 -0.33 12.85
C LEU A 72 13.77 0.39 13.00
N GLU A 73 13.78 1.65 13.45
CA GLU A 73 14.99 2.48 13.62
C GLU A 73 15.90 2.00 14.77
N ASN A 74 15.34 1.45 15.86
CA ASN A 74 16.10 0.98 17.03
C ASN A 74 16.56 -0.49 16.90
N GLY A 75 16.25 -1.15 15.78
CA GLY A 75 16.45 -2.57 15.58
C GLY A 75 17.86 -2.91 15.12
N ASN A 76 18.72 -3.23 16.08
CA ASN A 76 19.89 -4.12 15.91
C ASN A 76 19.45 -5.58 15.59
N ASN A 77 18.40 -5.72 14.76
CA ASN A 77 17.67 -6.92 14.44
C ASN A 77 18.11 -7.39 13.04
N PRO A 78 18.79 -8.54 12.90
CA PRO A 78 19.26 -9.03 11.60
C PRO A 78 18.13 -9.31 10.59
N ALA A 79 16.88 -9.39 11.04
CA ALA A 79 15.70 -9.55 10.20
C ALA A 79 15.24 -8.25 9.51
N VAL A 80 15.53 -7.06 10.06
CA VAL A 80 15.16 -5.76 9.45
C VAL A 80 16.31 -5.12 8.68
N ALA A 81 17.56 -5.37 9.07
CA ALA A 81 18.72 -5.05 8.22
C ALA A 81 18.65 -5.78 6.86
N ALA A 82 18.12 -7.02 6.84
CA ALA A 82 17.83 -7.74 5.61
C ALA A 82 16.71 -7.07 4.78
N VAL A 83 15.77 -6.37 5.41
CA VAL A 83 14.64 -5.68 4.74
C VAL A 83 15.07 -4.32 4.18
N GLU A 84 15.96 -3.59 4.85
CA GLU A 84 16.48 -2.31 4.33
C GLU A 84 17.48 -2.50 3.17
N GLU A 85 18.31 -3.56 3.19
CA GLU A 85 19.11 -3.94 2.03
C GLU A 85 18.24 -4.45 0.87
N GLN A 86 17.09 -5.07 1.17
CA GLN A 86 16.08 -5.46 0.17
C GLN A 86 15.25 -4.29 -0.37
N LYS A 87 15.18 -3.15 0.31
CA LYS A 87 14.49 -1.96 -0.21
C LYS A 87 15.25 -1.28 -1.36
N GLN A 88 16.53 -1.64 -1.54
CA GLN A 88 17.34 -1.29 -2.72
C GLN A 88 17.26 -2.30 -3.86
N LEU A 89 16.52 -3.39 -3.70
CA LEU A 89 16.26 -4.34 -4.75
C LEU A 89 14.80 -4.18 -5.19
N GLY A 90 14.55 -4.05 -6.49
CA GLY A 90 13.23 -4.23 -7.07
C GLY A 90 12.72 -5.68 -6.93
N SER A 91 12.88 -6.31 -5.77
CA SER A 91 12.64 -7.73 -5.51
C SER A 91 11.18 -8.03 -5.14
N ASP A 92 10.52 -7.20 -4.31
CA ASP A 92 9.14 -7.47 -3.86
C ASP A 92 8.12 -7.31 -4.98
N GLU A 93 8.34 -6.35 -5.89
CA GLU A 93 7.47 -6.18 -7.07
C GLU A 93 7.48 -7.42 -7.96
N ASN A 94 8.59 -8.15 -7.96
CA ASN A 94 8.81 -9.38 -8.73
C ASN A 94 8.40 -10.65 -7.97
N LEU A 95 7.89 -10.57 -6.74
CA LEU A 95 7.40 -11.75 -6.02
C LEU A 95 5.99 -12.15 -6.46
N CYS A 96 5.74 -13.45 -6.48
CA CYS A 96 4.43 -14.04 -6.73
C CYS A 96 3.42 -13.46 -5.76
N ARG A 97 2.36 -12.84 -6.28
CA ARG A 97 1.33 -12.19 -5.45
C ARG A 97 0.42 -13.16 -4.69
N ILE A 98 0.64 -14.46 -4.85
CA ILE A 98 -0.13 -15.53 -4.20
C ILE A 98 0.63 -16.12 -3.02
N CYS A 99 1.91 -16.48 -3.21
CA CYS A 99 2.71 -17.08 -2.15
C CYS A 99 3.70 -16.12 -1.48
N MET A 100 4.00 -14.98 -2.10
CA MET A 100 5.00 -14.00 -1.64
C MET A 100 6.37 -14.62 -1.30
N ASP A 101 6.69 -15.75 -1.91
CA ASP A 101 7.88 -16.58 -1.59
C ASP A 101 8.76 -16.80 -2.83
N ALA A 102 8.14 -17.14 -3.96
CA ALA A 102 8.85 -17.34 -5.22
C ALA A 102 8.64 -16.14 -6.17
N VAL A 103 9.61 -15.92 -7.06
CA VAL A 103 9.51 -14.88 -8.11
C VAL A 103 8.38 -15.16 -9.11
N ILE A 104 7.89 -14.10 -9.74
CA ILE A 104 6.99 -14.18 -10.89
C ILE A 104 7.77 -14.71 -12.08
N ASP A 105 7.47 -15.95 -12.44
CA ASP A 105 8.12 -16.72 -13.52
C ASP A 105 7.07 -17.37 -14.45
N CYS A 106 5.81 -16.98 -14.36
CA CYS A 106 4.71 -17.63 -15.06
C CYS A 106 3.77 -16.60 -15.71
N VAL A 107 3.36 -16.89 -16.94
CA VAL A 107 2.30 -16.19 -17.65
C VAL A 107 1.03 -17.04 -17.70
N LEU A 108 -0.12 -16.41 -17.44
CA LEU A 108 -1.44 -17.03 -17.58
C LEU A 108 -1.95 -16.82 -19.00
N LEU A 109 -2.16 -17.90 -19.76
CA LEU A 109 -2.63 -17.81 -21.16
C LEU A 109 -4.11 -17.43 -21.24
N GLU A 110 -4.50 -16.87 -22.39
CA GLU A 110 -5.71 -16.09 -22.67
C GLU A 110 -5.69 -14.63 -22.17
N CYS A 111 -5.04 -14.32 -21.04
CA CYS A 111 -5.02 -12.95 -20.51
C CYS A 111 -3.62 -12.31 -20.40
N GLY A 112 -2.54 -13.10 -20.48
CA GLY A 112 -1.17 -12.60 -20.50
C GLY A 112 -0.62 -12.04 -19.19
N HIS A 113 -1.39 -12.05 -18.09
CA HIS A 113 -0.94 -11.49 -16.82
C HIS A 113 0.16 -12.33 -16.16
N MET A 114 1.29 -11.70 -15.86
CA MET A 114 2.42 -12.29 -15.13
C MET A 114 2.40 -11.79 -13.69
N VAL A 115 1.78 -12.55 -12.80
CA VAL A 115 1.54 -12.13 -11.39
C VAL A 115 1.80 -13.23 -10.37
N THR A 116 2.10 -14.45 -10.85
CA THR A 116 2.28 -15.62 -10.01
C THR A 116 3.58 -16.35 -10.37
N CYS A 117 4.13 -17.10 -9.42
CA CYS A 117 5.07 -18.17 -9.73
C CYS A 117 4.35 -19.37 -10.35
N THR A 118 5.09 -20.26 -10.98
CA THR A 118 4.58 -21.42 -11.73
C THR A 118 3.82 -22.39 -10.83
N LYS A 119 4.27 -22.57 -9.58
CA LYS A 119 3.58 -23.41 -8.59
C LYS A 119 2.19 -22.86 -8.24
N CYS A 120 2.07 -21.53 -8.14
CA CYS A 120 0.79 -20.89 -7.85
C CYS A 120 -0.09 -20.86 -9.10
N GLY A 121 0.44 -20.41 -10.25
CA GLY A 121 -0.31 -20.34 -11.51
C GLY A 121 -0.96 -21.66 -11.93
N LYS A 122 -0.28 -22.80 -11.71
CA LYS A 122 -0.84 -24.14 -12.00
C LYS A 122 -2.05 -24.53 -11.13
N ARG A 123 -2.25 -23.88 -9.99
CA ARG A 123 -3.38 -24.15 -9.06
C ARG A 123 -4.55 -23.17 -9.25
N MET A 124 -4.41 -22.20 -10.15
CA MET A 124 -5.42 -21.16 -10.36
C MET A 124 -6.37 -21.55 -11.49
N ASN A 125 -7.68 -21.33 -11.27
CA ASN A 125 -8.70 -21.47 -12.32
C ASN A 125 -9.00 -20.12 -13.00
N GLU A 126 -8.72 -19.00 -12.33
CA GLU A 126 -8.98 -17.65 -12.81
C GLU A 126 -7.76 -16.74 -12.53
N CYS A 127 -7.54 -15.77 -13.41
CA CYS A 127 -6.51 -14.76 -13.22
C CYS A 127 -6.87 -13.83 -12.06
N PRO A 128 -5.99 -13.58 -11.08
CA PRO A 128 -6.30 -12.71 -9.94
C PRO A 128 -6.43 -11.22 -10.31
N ILE A 129 -6.02 -10.84 -11.54
CA ILE A 129 -6.10 -9.46 -12.02
C ILE A 129 -7.40 -9.20 -12.77
N CYS A 130 -7.70 -10.03 -13.78
CA CYS A 130 -8.79 -9.80 -14.72
C CYS A 130 -9.93 -10.82 -14.61
N ARG A 131 -9.79 -11.83 -13.74
CA ARG A 131 -10.75 -12.93 -13.54
C ARG A 131 -11.02 -13.79 -14.78
N GLN A 132 -10.27 -13.61 -15.86
CA GLN A 132 -10.32 -14.48 -17.04
C GLN A 132 -9.93 -15.91 -16.65
N TYR A 133 -10.66 -16.90 -17.17
CA TYR A 133 -10.37 -18.31 -16.95
C TYR A 133 -8.97 -18.67 -17.45
N VAL A 134 -8.19 -19.36 -16.61
CA VAL A 134 -6.82 -19.77 -16.91
C VAL A 134 -6.86 -21.11 -17.64
N VAL A 135 -6.66 -21.06 -18.96
CA VAL A 135 -6.57 -22.30 -19.77
C VAL A 135 -5.25 -23.02 -19.52
N ARG A 136 -4.16 -22.27 -19.34
CA ARG A 136 -2.82 -22.81 -19.14
C ARG A 136 -1.91 -21.80 -18.47
N ALA A 137 -1.03 -22.28 -17.60
CA ALA A 137 0.04 -21.53 -16.96
C ALA A 137 1.40 -21.97 -17.52
N VAL A 138 2.16 -21.04 -18.09
CA VAL A 138 3.44 -21.35 -18.77
C VAL A 138 4.60 -20.62 -18.06
N HIS A 139 5.67 -21.36 -17.78
CA HIS A 139 6.89 -20.82 -17.20
C HIS A 139 7.66 -19.98 -18.24
N VAL A 140 8.13 -18.81 -17.83
CA VAL A 140 8.86 -17.85 -18.68
C VAL A 140 10.28 -17.70 -18.15
N PHE A 141 11.26 -17.87 -19.03
CA PHE A 141 12.66 -17.59 -18.73
C PHE A 141 12.94 -16.11 -19.00
N LYS A 142 13.37 -15.37 -17.97
CA LYS A 142 13.87 -13.99 -18.12
C LYS A 142 15.35 -14.07 -18.52
N SER A 143 15.73 -13.37 -19.58
CA SER A 143 17.12 -13.25 -20.06
C SER A 143 17.89 -12.19 -19.28
#